data_AF-A0AA88KIP6-F1
#
_entry.id   AF-A0AA88KIP6-F1
#
_cell.length_a   1.000
_cell.length_b   1.000
_cell.length_c   1.000
_cell.angle_alpha   90.00
_cell.angle_beta   90.00
_cell.angle_gamma   90.00
#
_symmetry.space_group_name_H-M   'P 1'
#
loop_
_entity.id
_entity.type
_entity.pdbx_description
1 polymer ?
#
loop_
_entity_poly.entity_id
_entity_poly.type
_entity_poly.pdbx_seq_one_letter_code
_entity_poly.pdbx_strand_id
1 'polypeptide(L)'
;MNHDALILGNKDTIFKFDLEKLIQASMDQTNCDPIWSTFTRANPLGIAILRQERALQPNIIFMVLCLEEGNYLTLFNSETGKILKEKCITDMVHKPCGVAFTDENDLIVTETSYGRDKIVILSICGSIEEWKVKTVIGKSGDQDGEFKCPVSVVYDRASRNIIVSDMFRIQVFTKDGVFVKSFNDDLKNMESELCLPTGMCLNELTGELFVCEHGNNAVHIFV
;
A
#
# COMPACT_ATOMS: atom_id res chain seq x y z
N MET A 1 1.22 -19.29 -4.28
CA MET A 1 0.51 -18.49 -3.27
C MET A 1 -0.70 -19.30 -2.88
N ASN A 2 -0.91 -19.54 -1.59
CA ASN A 2 -2.19 -20.07 -1.13
C ASN A 2 -3.28 -19.04 -1.48
N HIS A 3 -4.48 -19.50 -1.81
CA HIS A 3 -5.64 -18.67 -2.12
C HIS A 3 -6.17 -18.03 -0.82
N ASP A 4 -5.36 -17.16 -0.22
CA ASP A 4 -5.64 -16.57 1.10
C ASP A 4 -6.06 -15.10 0.95
N ALA A 5 -6.96 -14.66 1.82
CA ALA A 5 -7.35 -13.27 1.97
C ALA A 5 -6.76 -12.68 3.25
N LEU A 6 -6.20 -11.47 3.17
CA LEU A 6 -5.77 -10.72 4.34
C LEU A 6 -6.67 -9.51 4.52
N ILE A 7 -7.15 -9.33 5.74
CA ILE A 7 -8.07 -8.26 6.07
C ILE A 7 -7.50 -7.50 7.27
N LEU A 8 -7.31 -6.20 7.08
CA LEU A 8 -7.10 -5.27 8.19
C LEU A 8 -8.46 -5.03 8.84
N GLY A 9 -8.64 -5.57 10.04
CA GLY A 9 -9.87 -5.43 10.81
C GLY A 9 -9.85 -4.19 11.70
N ASN A 10 -11.01 -3.91 12.30
CA ASN A 10 -11.13 -2.84 13.29
C ASN A 10 -10.35 -3.18 14.57
N LYS A 11 -9.80 -2.16 15.25
CA LYS A 11 -9.07 -2.28 16.53
C LYS A 11 -7.78 -3.10 16.41
N ASP A 12 -6.87 -2.65 15.57
CA ASP A 12 -5.48 -3.12 15.60
C ASP A 12 -5.36 -4.64 15.37
N THR A 13 -6.23 -5.21 14.54
CA THR A 13 -6.26 -6.66 14.30
C THR A 13 -6.14 -6.96 12.82
N ILE A 14 -5.30 -7.93 12.51
CA ILE A 14 -5.13 -8.47 11.17
C ILE A 14 -5.66 -9.88 11.15
N PHE A 15 -6.45 -10.18 10.14
CA PHE A 15 -7.01 -11.50 9.91
C PHE A 15 -6.47 -12.08 8.61
N LYS A 16 -6.24 -13.38 8.62
CA LYS A 16 -6.02 -14.16 7.41
C LYS A 16 -7.11 -15.21 7.28
N PHE A 17 -7.71 -15.29 6.11
CA PHE A 17 -8.73 -16.28 5.77
C PHE A 17 -8.30 -17.10 4.56
N ASP A 18 -8.88 -18.28 4.45
CA ASP A 18 -8.96 -18.99 3.16
C ASP A 18 -9.99 -18.25 2.30
N LEU A 19 -9.58 -17.79 1.11
CA LEU A 19 -10.41 -16.92 0.27
C LEU A 19 -11.68 -17.62 -0.21
N GLU A 20 -11.58 -18.90 -0.60
CA GLU A 20 -12.73 -19.66 -1.11
C GLU A 20 -13.77 -19.85 0.00
N LYS A 21 -13.33 -20.26 1.19
CA LYS A 21 -14.21 -20.40 2.35
C LYS A 21 -14.83 -19.07 2.77
N LEU A 22 -14.05 -18.00 2.74
CA LEU A 22 -14.54 -16.66 3.08
C LEU A 22 -15.63 -16.19 2.12
N ILE A 23 -15.41 -16.37 0.81
CA ILE A 23 -16.40 -16.04 -0.22
C ILE A 23 -17.67 -16.89 -0.03
N GLN A 24 -17.52 -18.21 0.16
CA GLN A 24 -18.66 -19.10 0.36
C GLN A 24 -19.46 -18.71 1.61
N ALA A 25 -18.80 -18.47 2.74
CA ALA A 25 -19.44 -18.04 3.98
C ALA A 25 -20.20 -16.71 3.80
N SER A 26 -19.65 -15.78 3.02
CA SER A 26 -20.34 -14.53 2.66
C SER A 26 -21.61 -14.77 1.83
N MET A 27 -21.59 -15.70 0.87
CA MET A 27 -22.79 -16.05 0.09
C MET A 27 -23.86 -16.71 0.96
N ASP A 28 -23.42 -17.59 1.87
CA ASP A 28 -24.31 -18.33 2.77
C ASP A 28 -24.76 -17.52 3.99
N GLN A 29 -24.25 -16.29 4.18
CA GLN A 29 -24.47 -15.45 5.35
C GLN A 29 -24.09 -16.16 6.68
N THR A 30 -22.98 -16.88 6.66
CA THR A 30 -22.43 -17.60 7.82
C THR A 30 -21.09 -17.02 8.25
N ASN A 31 -20.63 -17.40 9.45
CA ASN A 31 -19.31 -17.00 9.94
C ASN A 31 -18.21 -17.83 9.25
N CYS A 32 -17.11 -17.18 8.91
CA CYS A 32 -15.87 -17.85 8.53
C CYS A 32 -14.84 -17.63 9.64
N ASP A 33 -14.25 -18.71 10.13
CA ASP A 33 -13.13 -18.59 11.07
C ASP A 33 -11.85 -18.20 10.33
N PRO A 34 -11.03 -17.29 10.87
CA PRO A 34 -9.74 -16.97 10.29
C PRO A 34 -8.76 -18.13 10.46
N ILE A 35 -7.86 -18.30 9.49
CA ILE A 35 -6.67 -19.17 9.60
C ILE A 35 -5.84 -18.73 10.80
N TRP A 36 -5.64 -17.41 10.93
CA TRP A 36 -5.08 -16.78 12.12
C TRP A 36 -5.56 -15.34 12.22
N SER A 37 -5.51 -14.81 13.44
CA SER A 37 -5.68 -13.40 13.74
C SER A 37 -4.50 -12.93 14.60
N THR A 38 -4.06 -11.69 14.41
CA THR A 38 -2.97 -11.12 15.21
C THR A 38 -3.24 -9.66 15.52
N PHE A 39 -3.01 -9.29 16.78
CA PHE A 39 -3.09 -7.91 17.23
C PHE A 39 -1.79 -7.18 16.88
N THR A 40 -1.92 -6.08 16.16
CA THR A 40 -0.86 -5.08 15.99
C THR A 40 -0.78 -4.21 17.23
N ARG A 41 0.33 -3.49 17.36
CA ARG A 41 0.50 -2.48 18.41
C ARG A 41 -0.51 -1.33 18.28
N ALA A 42 -0.93 -1.02 17.05
CA ALA A 42 -1.73 0.13 16.70
C ALA A 42 -2.46 -0.07 15.36
N ASN A 43 -3.27 0.91 14.96
CA ASN A 43 -4.15 0.76 13.81
C ASN A 43 -3.32 0.68 12.51
N PRO A 44 -3.43 -0.43 11.75
CA PRO A 44 -2.70 -0.59 10.51
C PRO A 44 -3.29 0.29 9.41
N LEU A 45 -2.45 1.07 8.71
CA LEU A 45 -2.89 1.95 7.62
C LEU A 45 -2.65 1.35 6.23
N GLY A 46 -1.65 0.51 6.11
CA GLY A 46 -1.27 -0.09 4.84
C GLY A 46 -0.59 -1.43 5.06
N ILE A 47 -0.75 -2.32 4.08
CA ILE A 47 -0.16 -3.65 4.08
C ILE A 47 0.54 -3.88 2.74
N ALA A 48 1.76 -4.38 2.81
CA ALA A 48 2.52 -4.79 1.63
C ALA A 48 3.17 -6.16 1.86
N ILE A 49 3.35 -6.89 0.78
CA ILE A 49 3.90 -8.25 0.82
C ILE A 49 5.33 -8.22 0.30
N LEU A 50 6.29 -8.50 1.19
CA LEU A 50 7.68 -8.68 0.80
C LEU A 50 7.88 -10.11 0.27
N ARG A 51 8.24 -10.22 -1.02
CA ARG A 51 8.53 -11.51 -1.67
C ARG A 51 10.04 -11.74 -1.67
N GLN A 52 10.54 -12.51 -0.71
CA GLN A 52 11.95 -12.88 -0.68
C GLN A 52 12.20 -14.13 -1.54
N GLU A 53 13.17 -14.07 -2.45
CA GLU A 53 13.59 -15.24 -3.22
C GLU A 53 14.49 -16.16 -2.36
N ARG A 54 13.92 -17.31 -1.98
CA ARG A 54 14.49 -18.65 -1.65
C ARG A 54 15.77 -18.83 -0.81
N ALA A 55 16.55 -17.82 -0.44
CA ALA A 55 17.79 -18.02 0.32
C ALA A 55 17.63 -17.86 1.85
N LEU A 56 16.54 -17.26 2.34
CA LEU A 56 16.32 -16.99 3.77
C LEU A 56 14.88 -17.34 4.19
N GLN A 57 14.60 -18.64 4.33
CA GLN A 57 13.32 -19.24 4.76
C GLN A 57 12.10 -18.94 3.86
N PRO A 58 11.16 -19.88 3.70
CA PRO A 58 10.03 -19.76 2.76
C PRO A 58 8.90 -18.80 3.22
N ASN A 59 9.09 -18.06 4.31
CA ASN A 59 8.00 -17.35 4.96
C ASN A 59 7.85 -15.95 4.38
N ILE A 60 6.85 -15.77 3.53
CA ILE A 60 6.41 -14.45 3.05
C ILE A 60 6.24 -13.53 4.27
N ILE A 61 6.82 -12.33 4.21
CA ILE A 61 6.74 -11.34 5.29
C ILE A 61 5.65 -10.34 4.93
N PHE A 62 4.62 -10.24 5.78
CA PHE A 62 3.70 -9.11 5.72
C PHE A 62 4.33 -7.93 6.42
N MET A 63 4.34 -6.80 5.74
CA MET A 63 4.71 -5.54 6.32
C MET A 63 3.47 -4.72 6.53
N VAL A 64 3.27 -4.29 7.76
CA VAL A 64 2.12 -3.49 8.14
C VAL A 64 2.62 -2.22 8.77
N LEU A 65 2.08 -1.12 8.28
CA LEU A 65 2.41 0.21 8.77
C LEU A 65 1.41 0.60 9.85
N CYS A 66 1.88 0.78 11.08
CA CYS A 66 1.03 1.06 12.24
C CYS A 66 1.39 2.43 12.84
N LEU A 67 0.38 3.21 13.27
CA LEU A 67 0.56 4.50 13.94
C LEU A 67 0.06 4.48 15.39
N GLU A 68 0.96 4.42 16.36
CA GLU A 68 0.71 4.89 17.73
C GLU A 68 2.05 5.16 18.44
N GLU A 69 2.22 6.37 18.99
CA GLU A 69 3.46 6.91 19.58
C GLU A 69 4.70 6.98 18.65
N GLY A 70 4.55 6.61 17.38
CA GLY A 70 5.58 6.64 16.35
C GLY A 70 5.14 5.89 15.09
N ASN A 71 5.96 5.94 14.04
CA ASN A 71 5.74 5.25 12.78
C ASN A 71 6.48 3.92 12.82
N TYR A 72 5.77 2.80 12.70
CA TYR A 72 6.37 1.47 12.79
C TYR A 72 6.11 0.63 11.55
N LEU A 73 7.13 -0.14 11.15
CA LEU A 73 6.99 -1.28 10.26
C LEU A 73 6.94 -2.54 11.12
N THR A 74 5.84 -3.29 11.04
CA THR A 74 5.69 -4.58 11.71
C THR A 74 5.79 -5.70 10.69
N LEU A 75 6.66 -6.66 10.95
CA LEU A 75 6.93 -7.82 10.11
C LEU A 75 6.27 -9.05 10.71
N PHE A 76 5.48 -9.75 9.92
CA PHE A 76 4.76 -10.95 10.34
C PHE A 76 5.15 -12.16 9.51
N ASN A 77 5.16 -13.31 10.16
CA ASN A 77 5.18 -14.59 9.47
C ASN A 77 3.79 -14.84 8.87
N SER A 78 3.71 -14.92 7.54
CA SER A 78 2.44 -15.07 6.83
C SER A 78 1.67 -16.36 7.08
N GLU A 79 2.35 -17.42 7.51
CA GLU A 79 1.73 -18.73 7.76
C GLU A 79 1.09 -18.77 9.15
N THR A 80 1.73 -18.15 10.13
CA THR A 80 1.36 -18.25 11.55
C THR A 80 0.73 -16.99 12.13
N GLY A 81 0.83 -15.86 11.45
CA GLY A 81 0.45 -14.54 11.99
C GLY A 81 1.43 -14.00 13.03
N LYS A 82 2.46 -14.77 13.43
CA LYS A 82 3.39 -14.34 14.49
C LYS A 82 4.17 -13.09 14.07
N ILE A 83 4.17 -12.06 14.92
CA ILE A 83 5.09 -10.92 14.80
C ILE A 83 6.52 -11.42 14.90
N LEU A 84 7.29 -11.17 13.86
CA LEU A 84 8.72 -11.47 13.79
C LEU A 84 9.53 -10.29 14.33
N LYS A 85 9.17 -9.06 13.92
CA LYS A 85 9.91 -7.86 14.27
C LYS A 85 9.08 -6.59 14.13
N GLU A 86 9.49 -5.56 14.86
CA GLU A 86 9.02 -4.19 14.72
C GLU A 86 10.20 -3.24 14.56
N LYS A 87 10.08 -2.28 13.65
CA LYS A 87 11.09 -1.24 13.40
C LYS A 87 10.41 0.13 13.43
N CYS A 88 10.86 0.99 14.34
CA CYS A 88 10.51 2.41 14.30
C CYS A 88 11.21 3.06 13.11
N ILE A 89 10.44 3.83 12.33
CA ILE A 89 10.87 4.55 11.13
C ILE A 89 10.54 6.04 11.18
N THR A 90 10.17 6.58 12.35
CA THR A 90 9.76 7.99 12.54
C THR A 90 10.83 8.98 12.09
N ASP A 91 12.11 8.61 12.15
CA ASP A 91 13.24 9.38 11.67
C ASP A 91 13.37 9.40 10.14
N MET A 92 12.78 8.42 9.46
CA MET A 92 12.81 8.28 8.00
C MET A 92 11.51 8.73 7.32
N VAL A 93 10.36 8.54 7.99
CA VAL A 93 9.02 8.84 7.45
C VAL A 93 8.17 9.42 8.58
N HIS A 94 7.44 10.54 8.34
CA HIS A 94 6.73 11.25 9.41
C HIS A 94 5.25 10.93 9.57
N LYS A 95 4.51 10.78 8.47
CA LYS A 95 3.08 10.47 8.49
C LYS A 95 2.73 9.54 7.33
N PRO A 96 3.17 8.28 7.43
CA PRO A 96 2.96 7.32 6.38
C PRO A 96 1.47 6.96 6.21
N CYS A 97 1.06 6.60 5.00
CA CYS A 97 -0.30 6.18 4.68
C CYS A 97 -0.34 4.85 3.94
N GLY A 98 0.01 4.86 2.65
CA GLY A 98 0.05 3.70 1.77
C GLY A 98 1.44 3.12 1.65
N VAL A 99 1.51 1.82 1.39
CA VAL A 99 2.76 1.09 1.21
C VAL A 99 2.69 0.10 0.04
N ALA A 100 3.80 -0.06 -0.67
CA ALA A 100 3.97 -1.07 -1.72
C ALA A 100 5.42 -1.52 -1.81
N PHE A 101 5.68 -2.70 -2.38
CA PHE A 101 7.04 -3.18 -2.66
C PHE A 101 7.37 -3.13 -4.15
N THR A 102 8.59 -2.70 -4.48
CA THR A 102 9.14 -2.81 -5.83
C THR A 102 9.49 -4.27 -6.19
N ASP A 103 9.98 -4.47 -7.42
CA ASP A 103 10.70 -5.66 -7.88
C ASP A 103 12.07 -5.84 -7.22
N GLU A 104 12.68 -4.76 -6.76
CA GLU A 104 13.96 -4.75 -6.04
C GLU A 104 13.78 -4.91 -4.52
N ASN A 105 12.57 -5.21 -4.04
CA ASN A 105 12.23 -5.30 -2.60
C ASN A 105 12.42 -3.99 -1.82
N ASP A 106 12.41 -2.85 -2.51
CA ASP A 106 12.33 -1.54 -1.86
C ASP A 106 10.89 -1.26 -1.45
N LEU A 107 10.73 -0.68 -0.27
CA LEU A 107 9.44 -0.26 0.25
C LEU A 107 9.14 1.16 -0.20
N ILE A 108 8.05 1.33 -0.95
CA ILE A 108 7.48 2.61 -1.32
C ILE A 108 6.49 3.00 -0.23
N VAL A 109 6.61 4.20 0.33
CA VAL A 109 5.72 4.72 1.36
C VAL A 109 5.21 6.08 0.93
N THR A 110 3.89 6.29 0.92
CA THR A 110 3.34 7.64 0.78
C THR A 110 3.35 8.33 2.14
N GLU A 111 3.83 9.57 2.18
CA GLU A 111 3.78 10.44 3.36
C GLU A 111 2.77 11.55 3.10
N THR A 112 1.69 11.59 3.87
CA THR A 112 0.67 12.65 3.81
C THR A 112 0.73 13.50 5.07
N SER A 113 1.26 14.71 4.97
CA SER A 113 1.24 15.67 6.06
C SER A 113 1.29 17.09 5.52
N TYR A 114 0.56 18.00 6.17
CA TYR A 114 0.46 19.41 5.77
C TYR A 114 1.82 20.02 5.40
N GLY A 115 2.06 20.18 4.10
CA GLY A 115 3.26 20.83 3.55
C GLY A 115 4.52 19.94 3.46
N ARG A 116 4.42 18.63 3.65
CA ARG A 116 5.55 17.69 3.47
C ARG A 116 5.18 16.43 2.68
N ASP A 117 4.15 16.53 1.86
CA ASP A 117 3.58 15.45 1.06
C ASP A 117 4.57 14.95 0.00
N LYS A 118 4.86 13.65 0.02
CA LYS A 118 5.88 13.03 -0.83
C LYS A 118 5.77 11.51 -0.80
N ILE A 119 6.55 10.87 -1.66
CA ILE A 119 6.83 9.43 -1.56
C ILE A 119 8.23 9.27 -0.98
N VAL A 120 8.39 8.35 -0.03
CA VAL A 120 9.69 7.93 0.51
C VAL A 120 9.92 6.48 0.14
N ILE A 121 11.04 6.20 -0.52
CA ILE A 121 11.47 4.83 -0.85
C ILE A 121 12.54 4.40 0.13
N LEU A 122 12.29 3.30 0.84
CA LEU A 122 13.20 2.70 1.80
C LEU A 122 13.79 1.40 1.23
N SER A 123 15.08 1.17 1.48
CA SER A 123 15.76 -0.07 1.11
C SER A 123 16.29 -0.80 2.33
N ILE A 124 16.28 -2.13 2.22
CA ILE A 124 16.91 -3.03 3.17
C ILE A 124 18.43 -2.99 2.94
N CYS A 125 19.20 -2.73 3.98
CA CYS A 125 20.66 -2.65 3.95
C CYS A 125 21.25 -3.83 4.74
N GLY A 126 21.54 -4.93 4.07
CA GLY A 126 22.17 -6.10 4.69
C GLY A 126 21.15 -7.04 5.36
N SER A 127 20.49 -6.58 6.43
CA SER A 127 19.48 -7.35 7.15
C SER A 127 18.10 -6.69 7.07
N ILE A 128 17.03 -7.48 7.18
CA ILE A 128 15.62 -7.01 7.16
C ILE A 128 15.29 -6.00 8.29
N GLU A 129 16.20 -5.84 9.25
CA GLU A 129 16.06 -4.90 10.37
C GLU A 129 16.67 -3.52 10.07
N GLU A 130 17.46 -3.42 9.00
CA GLU A 130 18.24 -2.25 8.64
C GLU A 130 17.63 -1.56 7.42
N TRP A 131 16.81 -0.56 7.67
CA TRP A 131 16.18 0.25 6.62
C TRP A 131 16.88 1.59 6.49
N LYS A 132 17.00 2.08 5.26
CA LYS A 132 17.51 3.43 4.96
C LYS A 132 16.68 4.05 3.85
N VAL A 133 16.58 5.37 3.87
CA VAL A 133 16.01 6.13 2.74
C VAL A 133 16.91 5.96 1.52
N LYS A 134 16.36 5.36 0.46
CA LYS A 134 17.01 5.25 -0.86
C LYS A 134 16.76 6.50 -1.69
N THR A 135 15.50 6.94 -1.76
CA THR A 135 15.14 8.17 -2.47
C THR A 135 13.82 8.75 -1.97
N VAL A 136 13.57 9.99 -2.36
CA VAL A 136 12.34 10.73 -2.10
C VAL A 136 11.82 11.27 -3.43
N ILE A 137 10.53 11.11 -3.68
CA ILE A 137 9.89 11.56 -4.94
C ILE A 137 8.84 12.61 -4.61
N GLY A 138 8.88 13.69 -5.39
CA GLY A 138 7.95 14.81 -5.30
C GLY A 138 8.11 15.66 -4.03
N LYS A 139 7.16 16.58 -3.87
CA LYS A 139 7.06 17.56 -2.79
C LYS A 139 5.62 18.07 -2.73
N SER A 140 5.25 18.78 -1.68
CA SER A 140 3.92 19.41 -1.63
C SER A 140 3.71 20.41 -2.77
N GLY A 141 2.53 20.36 -3.39
CA GLY A 141 2.12 21.27 -4.45
C GLY A 141 1.06 20.66 -5.37
N ASP A 142 0.71 21.43 -6.40
CA ASP A 142 -0.46 21.20 -7.24
C ASP A 142 -0.09 20.77 -8.66
N GLN A 143 1.19 20.87 -9.00
CA GLN A 143 1.67 20.55 -10.34
C GLN A 143 1.91 19.05 -10.52
N ASP A 144 2.08 18.64 -11.78
CA ASP A 144 2.54 17.29 -12.11
C ASP A 144 3.86 16.96 -11.40
N GLY A 145 3.88 15.82 -10.71
CA GLY A 145 5.01 15.39 -9.90
C GLY A 145 5.09 16.00 -8.49
N GLU A 146 4.19 16.92 -8.15
CA GLU A 146 3.97 17.42 -6.78
C GLU A 146 2.81 16.66 -6.12
N PHE A 147 2.56 16.86 -4.83
CA PHE A 147 1.54 16.13 -4.06
C PHE A 147 0.70 17.03 -3.16
N LYS A 148 -0.61 16.75 -3.04
CA LYS A 148 -1.51 17.43 -2.09
C LYS A 148 -1.86 16.56 -0.88
N CYS A 149 -2.15 15.29 -1.13
CA CYS A 149 -2.59 14.29 -0.17
C CYS A 149 -2.40 12.89 -0.77
N PRO A 150 -1.16 12.37 -0.87
CA PRO A 150 -0.88 11.07 -1.45
C PRO A 150 -1.30 9.94 -0.51
N VAL A 151 -2.37 9.22 -0.84
CA VAL A 151 -2.99 8.22 0.04
C VAL A 151 -2.44 6.82 -0.23
N SER A 152 -2.88 6.16 -1.30
CA SER A 152 -2.48 4.81 -1.69
C SER A 152 -1.39 4.83 -2.76
N VAL A 153 -0.62 3.75 -2.80
CA VAL A 153 0.40 3.50 -3.82
C VAL A 153 0.35 2.05 -4.25
N VAL A 154 0.49 1.82 -5.55
CA VAL A 154 0.72 0.49 -6.15
C VAL A 154 1.95 0.55 -7.06
N TYR A 155 2.62 -0.58 -7.22
CA TYR A 155 3.79 -0.70 -8.09
C TYR A 155 3.47 -1.67 -9.22
N ASP A 156 3.41 -1.15 -10.44
CA ASP A 156 3.29 -1.96 -11.66
C ASP A 156 4.62 -2.63 -11.95
N ARG A 157 4.69 -3.95 -11.78
CA ARG A 157 5.93 -4.72 -11.99
C ARG A 157 6.28 -4.87 -13.46
N ALA A 158 5.29 -4.87 -14.36
CA ALA A 158 5.51 -5.02 -15.78
C ALA A 158 6.13 -3.76 -16.37
N SER A 159 5.61 -2.58 -16.00
CA SER A 159 6.12 -1.31 -16.50
C SER A 159 7.21 -0.69 -15.62
N ARG A 160 7.41 -1.20 -14.39
CA ARG A 160 8.27 -0.63 -13.34
C ARG A 160 7.86 0.81 -12.98
N ASN A 161 6.56 1.05 -12.91
CA ASN A 161 6.01 2.36 -12.54
C ASN A 161 5.41 2.33 -11.14
N ILE A 162 5.51 3.47 -10.46
CA ILE A 162 4.84 3.77 -9.20
C ILE A 162 3.57 4.55 -9.54
N ILE A 163 2.43 4.05 -9.10
CA ILE A 163 1.13 4.70 -9.30
C ILE A 163 0.61 5.13 -7.94
N VAL A 164 0.25 6.41 -7.80
CA VAL A 164 -0.15 7.01 -6.52
C VAL A 164 -1.50 7.70 -6.67
N SER A 165 -2.41 7.43 -5.75
CA SER A 165 -3.62 8.23 -5.58
C SER A 165 -3.29 9.48 -4.78
N ASP A 166 -3.60 10.64 -5.34
CA ASP A 166 -3.42 11.94 -4.71
C ASP A 166 -4.76 12.69 -4.69
N MET A 167 -4.81 13.87 -4.07
CA MET A 167 -6.03 14.66 -4.05
C MET A 167 -6.48 15.03 -5.47
N PHE A 168 -7.64 14.51 -5.87
CA PHE A 168 -8.29 14.72 -7.17
C PHE A 168 -7.55 14.13 -8.40
N ARG A 169 -6.57 13.25 -8.21
CA ARG A 169 -5.80 12.69 -9.33
C ARG A 169 -5.13 11.37 -9.00
N ILE A 170 -4.83 10.60 -10.04
CA ILE A 170 -3.89 9.48 -9.98
C ILE A 170 -2.62 9.90 -10.74
N GLN A 171 -1.44 9.73 -10.13
CA GLN A 171 -0.17 10.08 -10.76
C GLN A 171 0.69 8.83 -10.99
N VAL A 172 1.40 8.81 -12.11
CA VAL A 172 2.31 7.74 -12.50
C VAL A 172 3.73 8.28 -12.57
N PHE A 173 4.64 7.59 -11.90
CA PHE A 173 6.07 7.86 -11.90
C PHE A 173 6.82 6.61 -12.36
N THR A 174 7.97 6.77 -12.96
CA THR A 174 8.93 5.67 -13.10
C THR A 174 9.45 5.24 -11.73
N LYS A 175 10.01 4.04 -11.62
CA LYS A 175 10.70 3.58 -10.39
C LYS A 175 11.78 4.54 -9.88
N ASP A 176 12.37 5.35 -10.78
CA ASP A 176 13.43 6.30 -10.48
C ASP A 176 12.88 7.70 -10.11
N GLY A 177 11.55 7.85 -10.04
CA GLY A 177 10.88 9.06 -9.56
C GLY A 177 10.60 10.12 -10.62
N VAL A 178 10.81 9.80 -11.90
CA VAL A 178 10.43 10.71 -12.99
C VAL A 178 8.94 10.63 -13.24
N PHE A 179 8.25 11.77 -13.20
CA PHE A 179 6.83 11.86 -13.54
C PHE A 179 6.59 11.42 -14.99
N VAL A 180 5.57 10.59 -15.19
CA VAL A 180 5.19 10.05 -16.51
C VAL A 180 3.91 10.69 -17.00
N LYS A 181 2.85 10.61 -16.19
CA LYS A 181 1.52 11.15 -16.51
C LYS A 181 0.66 11.25 -15.26
N SER A 182 -0.39 12.05 -15.34
CA SER A 182 -1.46 12.13 -14.37
C SER A 182 -2.79 11.79 -15.06
N PHE A 183 -3.66 11.11 -14.32
CA PHE A 183 -5.07 10.94 -14.66
C PHE A 183 -5.84 11.86 -13.74
N ASN A 184 -6.23 12.99 -14.31
CA ASN A 184 -7.29 13.82 -13.79
C ASN A 184 -8.45 13.48 -14.71
N ASP A 185 -9.55 12.96 -14.19
CA ASP A 185 -10.73 12.79 -15.03
C ASP A 185 -11.07 14.19 -15.58
N ASP A 186 -11.01 14.33 -16.90
CA ASP A 186 -10.67 15.56 -17.61
C ASP A 186 -11.52 16.78 -17.16
N LEU A 187 -10.88 17.92 -16.90
CA LEU A 187 -11.50 19.28 -16.81
C LEU A 187 -12.32 19.68 -18.06
N LYS A 188 -12.45 18.80 -19.05
CA LYS A 188 -13.17 18.99 -20.31
C LYS A 188 -14.52 18.27 -20.36
N ASN A 189 -14.78 17.30 -19.49
CA ASN A 189 -16.07 16.61 -19.41
C ASN A 189 -16.51 16.57 -17.94
N MET A 190 -17.42 17.46 -17.55
CA MET A 190 -17.95 17.61 -16.19
C MET A 190 -18.82 16.43 -15.69
N GLU A 191 -18.65 15.22 -16.24
CA GLU A 191 -19.49 14.06 -15.91
C GLU A 191 -18.86 13.12 -14.87
N SER A 192 -17.54 13.16 -14.64
CA SER A 192 -16.95 12.73 -13.36
C SER A 192 -15.59 13.39 -13.17
N GLU A 193 -15.43 14.13 -12.07
CA GLU A 193 -14.12 14.56 -11.59
C GLU A 193 -13.73 13.60 -10.46
N LEU A 194 -12.54 12.98 -10.53
CA LEU A 194 -12.05 12.12 -9.46
C LEU A 194 -12.09 12.89 -8.13
N CYS A 195 -12.87 12.43 -7.16
CA CYS A 195 -13.06 13.13 -5.90
C CYS A 195 -12.53 12.30 -4.72
N LEU A 196 -11.31 12.62 -4.26
CA LEU A 196 -10.63 11.91 -3.16
C LEU A 196 -10.48 10.40 -3.43
N PRO A 197 -9.65 10.01 -4.41
CA PRO A 197 -9.29 8.61 -4.60
C PRO A 197 -8.54 8.09 -3.37
N THR A 198 -8.86 6.88 -2.93
CA THR A 198 -8.34 6.27 -1.71
C THR A 198 -7.58 4.99 -2.02
N GLY A 199 -8.16 3.81 -1.77
CA GLY A 199 -7.53 2.53 -2.03
C GLY A 199 -7.41 2.24 -3.51
N MET A 200 -6.28 1.66 -3.92
CA MET A 200 -6.06 1.18 -5.28
C MET A 200 -5.60 -0.27 -5.28
N CYS A 201 -5.96 -1.02 -6.33
CA CYS A 201 -5.34 -2.30 -6.64
C CYS A 201 -5.10 -2.46 -8.14
N LEU A 202 -3.99 -3.10 -8.50
CA LEU A 202 -3.59 -3.33 -9.88
C LEU A 202 -3.76 -4.81 -10.20
N ASN A 203 -4.47 -5.10 -11.29
CA ASN A 203 -4.44 -6.43 -11.89
C ASN A 203 -3.17 -6.57 -12.73
N GLU A 204 -2.11 -7.12 -12.14
CA GLU A 204 -0.81 -7.32 -12.82
C GLU A 204 -0.88 -8.18 -14.09
N LEU A 205 -1.95 -8.97 -14.27
CA LEU A 205 -2.12 -9.81 -15.46
C LEU A 205 -2.71 -9.04 -16.65
N THR A 206 -3.60 -8.09 -16.38
CA THR A 206 -4.33 -7.34 -17.43
C THR A 206 -3.88 -5.88 -17.56
N GLY A 207 -3.25 -5.33 -16.52
CA GLY A 207 -2.91 -3.91 -16.41
C GLY A 207 -4.03 -3.03 -15.85
N GLU A 208 -5.20 -3.60 -15.53
CA GLU A 208 -6.34 -2.84 -15.03
C GLU A 208 -6.09 -2.29 -13.63
N LEU A 209 -6.25 -0.97 -13.46
CA LEU A 209 -6.16 -0.31 -12.16
C LEU A 209 -7.56 -0.04 -11.63
N PHE A 210 -7.87 -0.62 -10.48
CA PHE A 210 -9.10 -0.35 -9.73
C PHE A 210 -8.82 0.73 -8.69
N VAL A 211 -9.69 1.74 -8.63
CA VAL A 211 -9.57 2.87 -7.71
C VAL A 211 -10.88 3.05 -6.96
N CYS A 212 -10.82 2.95 -5.64
CA CYS A 212 -11.92 3.30 -4.75
C CYS A 212 -11.97 4.81 -4.54
N GLU A 213 -13.14 5.39 -4.72
CA GLU A 213 -13.33 6.83 -4.64
C GLU A 213 -14.33 7.19 -3.54
N HIS A 214 -13.88 7.97 -2.56
CA HIS A 214 -14.70 8.30 -1.39
C HIS A 214 -15.70 9.41 -1.70
N GLY A 215 -15.35 10.38 -2.55
CA GLY A 215 -16.22 11.52 -2.85
C GLY A 215 -17.51 11.11 -3.56
N ASN A 216 -17.41 10.21 -4.55
CA ASN A 216 -18.52 9.77 -5.39
C ASN A 216 -19.06 8.38 -5.00
N ASN A 217 -18.56 7.74 -3.93
CA ASN A 217 -18.92 6.38 -3.52
C ASN A 217 -18.82 5.36 -4.67
N ALA A 218 -17.76 5.46 -5.47
CA ALA A 218 -17.60 4.73 -6.72
C ALA A 218 -16.30 3.91 -6.74
N VAL A 219 -16.26 2.91 -7.63
CA VAL A 219 -15.03 2.22 -8.02
C VAL A 219 -14.81 2.46 -9.51
N HIS A 220 -13.68 3.07 -9.84
CA HIS A 220 -13.27 3.33 -11.22
C HIS A 220 -12.29 2.26 -11.68
N ILE A 221 -12.35 1.90 -12.96
CA ILE A 221 -11.44 0.95 -13.60
C ILE A 221 -10.74 1.70 -14.74
N PHE A 222 -9.41 1.79 -14.66
CA PHE A 222 -8.58 2.34 -15.73
C PHE A 222 -7.95 1.18 -16.51
N VAL A 223 -8.02 1.25 -17.84
CA VAL A 223 -7.52 0.24 -18.80
C VAL A 223 -6.39 0.79 -19.66
#